data_AF-A0A1R1S9F1-F1
#
_entry.id   AF-A0A1R1S9F1-F1
#
_cell.length_a   1.000
_cell.length_b   1.000
_cell.length_c   1.000
_cell.angle_alpha   90.00
_cell.angle_beta   90.00
_cell.angle_gamma   90.00
#
_symmetry.space_group_name_H-M   'P 1'
#
loop_
_entity.id
_entity.type
_entity.pdbx_description
1 polymer ?
#
loop_
_entity_poly.entity_id
_entity_poly.type
_entity_poly.pdbx_seq_one_letter_code
_entity_poly.pdbx_strand_id
1 'polypeptide(L)'
;MPRTFFTQRPGNPGAPAISRTTTYRNGGSGFRTGRSRATLTANLSLLDTEPVRLGGSTSRGNSWDLGGVWNEGSVLSTDPAKITGARAADGSIPSSPFLVPRDGSALGARF
;
A
#
# COMPACT_ATOMS: atom_id res chain seq x y z
N MET A 1 28.99 -24.48 24.24
CA MET A 1 27.82 -24.43 23.32
C MET A 1 27.81 -23.06 22.65
N PRO A 2 28.16 -22.90 21.36
CA PRO A 2 28.05 -21.60 20.71
C PRO A 2 26.58 -21.37 20.29
N ARG A 3 25.95 -20.33 20.83
CA ARG A 3 24.66 -19.83 20.31
C ARG A 3 24.97 -19.02 19.07
N THR A 4 24.67 -19.58 17.91
CA THR A 4 24.67 -18.84 16.64
C THR A 4 23.65 -17.71 16.75
N PHE A 5 24.13 -16.48 16.92
CA PHE A 5 23.34 -15.28 16.69
C PHE A 5 23.09 -15.18 15.19
N PHE A 6 21.88 -15.51 14.74
CA PHE A 6 21.43 -15.04 13.44
C PHE A 6 21.15 -13.54 13.57
N THR A 7 22.11 -12.69 13.18
CA THR A 7 21.78 -11.31 12.86
C THR A 7 20.80 -11.34 11.70
N GLN A 8 19.54 -11.00 11.97
CA GLN A 8 18.58 -10.69 10.92
C GLN A 8 19.23 -9.65 10.01
N ARG A 9 19.31 -9.91 8.69
CA ARG A 9 19.84 -8.92 7.73
C ARG A 9 19.14 -7.57 7.97
N PRO A 10 19.90 -6.48 8.11
CA PRO A 10 19.32 -5.14 8.24
C PRO A 10 18.48 -4.84 6.99
N GLY A 11 17.36 -4.16 7.16
CA GLY A 11 16.54 -3.70 6.04
C GLY A 11 17.16 -2.49 5.35
N ASN A 12 16.38 -1.80 4.52
CA ASN A 12 16.85 -0.59 3.84
C ASN A 12 17.31 0.46 4.87
N PRO A 13 18.60 0.86 4.88
CA PRO A 13 19.15 1.80 5.85
C PRO A 13 18.70 3.24 5.61
N GLY A 14 18.17 3.55 4.41
CA GLY A 14 17.56 4.83 4.12
C GLY A 14 16.20 5.02 4.82
N ALA A 15 15.59 6.19 4.59
CA ALA A 15 14.26 6.54 5.07
C ALA A 15 13.30 6.78 3.90
N PRO A 16 12.75 5.72 3.27
CA PRO A 16 11.85 5.87 2.14
C PRO A 16 10.57 6.61 2.54
N ALA A 17 10.09 7.48 1.66
CA ALA A 17 8.75 8.03 1.75
C ALA A 17 7.82 7.18 0.85
N ILE A 18 6.80 6.56 1.46
CA ILE A 18 5.78 5.78 0.75
C ILE A 18 4.47 6.55 0.92
N SER A 19 3.98 7.12 -0.18
CA SER A 19 2.77 7.92 -0.13
C SER A 19 1.85 7.61 -1.29
N ARG A 20 0.54 7.80 -1.09
CA ARG A 20 -0.49 7.66 -2.14
C ARG A 20 -0.34 6.36 -2.94
N THR A 21 -0.08 5.26 -2.24
CA THR A 21 0.02 3.91 -2.80
C THR A 21 -1.15 3.06 -2.32
N THR A 22 -1.61 2.14 -3.17
CA THR A 22 -2.66 1.17 -2.82
C THR A 22 -2.10 -0.25 -2.82
N THR A 23 -2.43 -1.04 -1.81
CA THR A 23 -2.24 -2.49 -1.76
C THR A 23 -3.61 -3.18 -1.74
N TYR A 24 -3.73 -4.31 -2.43
CA TYR A 24 -5.01 -4.98 -2.62
C TYR A 24 -4.86 -6.49 -2.58
N ARG A 25 -5.60 -7.13 -1.66
CA ARG A 25 -5.69 -8.59 -1.51
C ARG A 25 -4.33 -9.30 -1.38
N ASN A 26 -3.35 -8.67 -0.76
CA ASN A 26 -2.13 -9.37 -0.40
C ASN A 26 -2.43 -10.37 0.72
N GLY A 27 -2.03 -11.63 0.54
CA GLY A 27 -2.15 -12.70 1.55
C GLY A 27 -1.28 -12.53 2.80
N GLY A 28 -0.73 -11.32 3.01
CA GLY A 28 0.08 -10.94 4.14
C GLY A 28 -0.14 -9.47 4.46
N SER A 29 0.91 -8.78 4.93
CA SER A 29 0.81 -7.35 5.18
C SER A 29 0.80 -6.56 3.87
N GLY A 30 -0.12 -5.61 3.71
CA GLY A 30 -0.14 -4.68 2.57
C GLY A 30 1.19 -3.92 2.46
N PHE A 31 1.60 -3.31 3.56
CA PHE A 31 2.89 -2.62 3.69
C PHE A 31 3.78 -3.30 4.73
N ARG A 32 5.06 -3.56 4.40
CA ARG A 32 6.01 -4.18 5.33
C ARG A 32 7.31 -3.39 5.42
N THR A 33 7.37 -2.48 6.39
CA THR A 33 8.50 -1.55 6.60
C THR A 33 9.22 -1.78 7.93
N GLY A 34 8.87 -2.83 8.66
CA GLY A 34 9.38 -3.11 10.01
C GLY A 34 10.88 -3.33 10.19
N ARG A 35 11.68 -3.20 9.12
CA ARG A 35 13.15 -3.21 9.15
C ARG A 35 13.79 -1.94 8.56
N SER A 36 13.01 -0.88 8.39
CA SER A 36 13.44 0.43 7.87
C SER A 36 12.89 1.56 8.74
N ARG A 37 13.26 2.80 8.42
CA ARG A 37 12.74 4.06 9.00
C ARG A 37 11.91 4.81 7.95
N ALA A 38 10.93 4.13 7.35
CA ALA A 38 10.11 4.71 6.31
C ALA A 38 9.07 5.69 6.90
N THR A 39 8.56 6.57 6.05
CA THR A 39 7.41 7.44 6.35
C THR A 39 6.27 7.06 5.42
N LEU A 40 5.14 6.63 5.99
CA LEU A 40 3.97 6.18 5.25
C LEU A 40 2.84 7.20 5.38
N THR A 41 2.39 7.78 4.27
CA THR A 41 1.30 8.77 4.28
C THR A 41 0.23 8.54 3.23
N ALA A 42 -1.04 8.65 3.63
CA ALA A 42 -2.18 8.60 2.70
C ALA A 42 -2.21 7.35 1.79
N ASN A 43 -1.75 6.21 2.31
CA ASN A 43 -1.80 4.92 1.62
C ASN A 43 -3.11 4.18 1.92
N LEU A 44 -3.56 3.39 0.94
CA LEU A 44 -4.73 2.53 1.04
C LEU A 44 -4.28 1.08 1.12
N SER A 45 -4.71 0.37 2.17
CA SER A 45 -4.67 -1.09 2.22
C SER A 45 -6.09 -1.61 2.12
N LEU A 46 -6.34 -2.45 1.13
CA LEU A 46 -7.66 -2.96 0.80
C LEU A 46 -7.64 -4.48 0.83
N LEU A 47 -8.31 -5.09 1.81
CA LEU A 47 -8.43 -6.56 1.94
C LEU A 47 -7.09 -7.30 2.01
N ASP A 48 -6.03 -6.64 2.46
CA ASP A 48 -4.82 -7.34 2.86
C ASP A 48 -5.10 -8.08 4.18
N THR A 49 -4.37 -9.16 4.45
CA THR A 49 -4.52 -9.91 5.72
C THR A 49 -4.20 -9.02 6.93
N GLU A 50 -3.27 -8.11 6.77
CA GLU A 50 -2.94 -7.06 7.72
C GLU A 50 -2.59 -5.79 6.94
N PRO A 51 -3.01 -4.59 7.34
CA PRO A 51 -2.73 -3.41 6.56
C PRO A 51 -1.23 -3.05 6.52
N VAL A 52 -0.55 -3.14 7.66
CA VAL A 52 0.84 -2.70 7.78
C VAL A 52 1.62 -3.44 8.87
N ARG A 53 2.89 -3.72 8.61
CA ARG A 53 3.92 -4.03 9.62
C ARG A 53 4.96 -2.93 9.66
N LEU A 54 4.74 -1.97 10.55
CA LEU A 54 5.44 -0.68 10.54
C LEU A 54 6.85 -0.73 11.15
N GLY A 55 7.03 -1.45 12.26
CA GLY A 55 8.25 -1.43 13.07
C GLY A 55 8.68 0.00 13.43
N GLY A 56 9.94 0.37 13.16
CA GLY A 56 10.48 1.71 13.45
C GLY A 56 10.12 2.81 12.44
N SER A 57 9.19 2.54 11.52
CA SER A 57 8.69 3.53 10.56
C SER A 57 7.59 4.41 11.16
N THR A 58 7.26 5.50 10.47
CA THR A 58 6.17 6.41 10.87
C THR A 58 4.97 6.27 9.94
N SER A 59 3.78 6.53 10.48
CA SER A 59 2.49 6.38 9.77
C SER A 59 1.60 7.58 10.07
N ARG A 60 0.99 8.17 9.04
CA ARG A 60 -0.03 9.22 9.20
C ARG A 60 -1.03 9.24 8.06
N GLY A 61 -2.32 9.28 8.41
CA GLY A 61 -3.41 9.50 7.47
C GLY A 61 -3.57 8.38 6.44
N ASN A 62 -3.04 7.19 6.70
CA ASN A 62 -3.31 6.01 5.90
C ASN A 62 -4.68 5.41 6.28
N SER A 63 -5.22 4.54 5.42
CA SER A 63 -6.46 3.79 5.68
C SER A 63 -6.54 3.18 7.09
N TRP A 64 -5.46 2.58 7.58
CA TRP A 64 -5.40 1.99 8.93
C TRP A 64 -5.26 3.02 10.06
N ASP A 65 -4.80 4.25 9.77
CA ASP A 65 -4.76 5.33 10.77
C ASP A 65 -6.14 6.00 10.90
N LEU A 66 -6.92 6.05 9.82
CA LEU A 66 -8.26 6.63 9.79
C LEU A 66 -9.34 5.71 10.36
N GLY A 67 -9.05 4.41 10.47
CA GLY A 67 -9.99 3.40 10.93
C GLY A 67 -11.05 3.05 9.89
N GLY A 68 -12.08 2.31 10.33
CA GLY A 68 -13.13 1.79 9.45
C GLY A 68 -12.76 0.46 8.75
N VAL A 69 -13.69 -0.02 7.93
CA VAL A 69 -13.51 -1.25 7.13
C VAL A 69 -13.28 -0.86 5.68
N TRP A 70 -12.12 -1.22 5.15
CA TRP A 70 -11.74 -1.00 3.75
C TRP A 70 -11.94 -2.31 2.98
N ASN A 71 -13.01 -2.40 2.18
CA ASN A 71 -13.38 -3.57 1.37
C ASN A 71 -13.75 -3.16 -0.07
N GLU A 72 -14.21 -4.09 -0.91
CA GLU A 72 -14.55 -3.80 -2.31
C GLU A 72 -15.58 -2.67 -2.45
N GLY A 73 -16.50 -2.52 -1.49
CA GLY A 73 -17.48 -1.44 -1.46
C GLY A 73 -16.88 -0.05 -1.18
N SER A 74 -15.69 0.02 -0.59
CA SER A 74 -14.96 1.26 -0.30
C SER A 74 -14.33 1.89 -1.55
N VAL A 75 -14.22 1.15 -2.66
CA VAL A 75 -13.61 1.61 -3.91
C VAL A 75 -14.60 1.58 -5.07
N LEU A 76 -14.27 2.29 -6.15
CA LEU A 76 -15.09 2.35 -7.35
C LEU A 76 -15.08 1.04 -8.16
N SER A 77 -13.95 0.33 -8.18
CA SER A 77 -13.82 -0.95 -8.88
C SER A 77 -12.67 -1.79 -8.33
N THR A 78 -12.85 -3.11 -8.39
CA THR A 78 -11.81 -4.12 -8.17
C THR A 78 -11.67 -5.07 -9.37
N ASP A 79 -12.21 -4.69 -10.52
CA ASP A 79 -12.15 -5.46 -11.77
C ASP A 79 -10.79 -5.25 -12.46
N PRO A 80 -9.93 -6.27 -12.57
CA PRO A 80 -8.61 -6.13 -13.18
C PRO A 80 -8.68 -5.77 -14.67
N ALA A 81 -9.79 -6.03 -15.36
CA ALA A 81 -9.97 -5.62 -16.75
C ALA A 81 -9.85 -4.09 -16.93
N LYS A 82 -9.99 -3.31 -15.86
CA LYS A 82 -9.84 -1.85 -15.86
C LYS A 82 -8.38 -1.38 -15.86
N ILE A 83 -7.40 -2.26 -15.61
CA ILE A 83 -5.96 -1.93 -15.60
C ILE A 83 -5.13 -2.80 -16.55
N THR A 84 -5.77 -3.76 -17.20
CA THR A 84 -5.15 -4.56 -18.28
C THR A 84 -5.61 -4.02 -19.63
N GLY A 85 -4.68 -3.87 -20.57
CA GLY A 85 -5.00 -3.42 -21.92
C GLY A 85 -3.82 -2.70 -22.56
N ALA A 86 -4.06 -2.20 -23.77
CA ALA A 86 -3.08 -1.37 -24.46
C ALA A 86 -2.90 -0.02 -23.74
N ARG A 87 -1.68 0.52 -23.82
CA ARG A 87 -1.42 1.94 -23.52
C ARG A 87 -2.06 2.82 -24.59
N ALA A 88 -2.20 4.11 -24.30
CA ALA A 88 -2.57 5.08 -25.32
C ALA A 88 -1.47 5.18 -26.40
N ALA A 89 -1.80 5.76 -27.56
CA ALA A 89 -0.88 5.88 -28.69
C ALA A 89 0.41 6.67 -28.37
N ASP A 90 0.35 7.56 -27.37
CA ASP A 90 1.48 8.32 -26.85
C ASP A 90 2.30 7.55 -25.78
N GLY A 91 1.93 6.31 -25.47
CA GLY A 91 2.56 5.47 -24.45
C GLY A 91 2.06 5.67 -23.02
N SER A 92 1.16 6.62 -22.79
CA SER A 92 0.58 6.88 -21.46
C SER A 92 -0.30 5.71 -20.98
N ILE A 93 -0.39 5.54 -19.66
CA ILE A 93 -1.30 4.57 -19.04
C ILE A 93 -2.67 5.24 -18.92
N PRO A 94 -3.75 4.68 -19.50
CA PRO A 94 -5.08 5.25 -19.37
C PRO A 94 -5.53 5.33 -17.90
N SER A 95 -6.22 6.40 -17.54
CA SER A 95 -6.83 6.53 -16.22
C SER A 95 -7.89 5.45 -16.00
N SER A 96 -8.04 5.02 -14.76
CA SER A 96 -8.90 3.89 -14.40
C SER A 96 -9.57 4.11 -13.04
N PRO A 97 -10.81 3.64 -12.84
CA PRO A 97 -11.46 3.66 -11.53
C PRO A 97 -10.97 2.52 -10.61
N PHE A 98 -10.06 1.66 -11.07
CA PHE A 98 -9.56 0.53 -10.29
C PHE A 98 -8.91 1.01 -8.98
N LEU A 99 -9.43 0.52 -7.85
CA LEU A 99 -8.97 0.81 -6.49
C LEU A 99 -8.99 2.30 -6.08
N VAL A 100 -9.80 3.12 -6.76
CA VAL A 100 -10.03 4.52 -6.38
C VAL A 100 -11.06 4.59 -5.24
N PRO A 101 -10.81 5.29 -4.12
CA PRO A 101 -11.78 5.45 -3.03
C PRO A 101 -13.12 6.05 -3.52
N ARG A 102 -14.22 5.40 -3.14
CA ARG A 102 -15.58 5.81 -3.55
C ARG A 102 -16.06 7.09 -2.85
N ASP A 103 -15.59 7.32 -1.64
CA ASP A 103 -15.90 8.49 -0.82
C ASP A 103 -15.12 9.75 -1.24
N GLY A 104 -14.25 9.65 -2.25
CA GLY A 104 -13.39 10.74 -2.69
C GLY A 104 -12.24 11.05 -1.74
N SER A 105 -11.97 10.20 -0.73
CA SER A 105 -10.85 10.40 0.18
C SER A 105 -9.53 10.46 -0.58
N ALA A 106 -8.63 11.32 -0.09
CA ALA A 106 -7.30 11.51 -0.64
C ALA A 106 -6.33 10.37 -0.23
N LEU A 107 -6.78 9.12 -0.30
CA LEU A 107 -6.01 7.91 -0.01
C LEU A 107 -5.63 7.17 -1.29
N GLY A 108 -4.58 6.36 -1.19
CA GLY A 108 -4.20 5.43 -2.25
C GLY A 108 -3.69 6.12 -3.50
N ALA A 109 -3.50 5.29 -4.54
CA ALA A 109 -3.11 5.73 -5.87
C ALA A 109 -4.18 6.63 -6.50
N ARG A 110 -3.72 7.59 -7.31
CA ARG A 110 -4.55 8.53 -8.07
C ARG A 110 -4.05 8.60 -9.51
N PHE A 111 -4.92 9.04 -10.42
CA PHE A 111 -4.59 9.40 -11.80
C PHE A 111 -4.28 10.88 -11.92
#